data_AF-A0A2M7J206-F1
#
_entry.id   AF-A0A2M7J206-F1
#
_cell.length_a   1.000
_cell.length_b   1.000
_cell.length_c   1.000
_cell.angle_alpha   90.00
_cell.angle_beta   90.00
_cell.angle_gamma   90.00
#
_symmetry.space_group_name_H-M   'P 1'
#
loop_
_entity.id
_entity.type
_entity.pdbx_description
1 polymer ?
#
loop_
_entity_poly.entity_id
_entity_poly.type
_entity_poly.pdbx_seq_one_letter_code
_entity_poly.pdbx_strand_id
1 'polypeptide(L)' 'PANRLVGINSQTLHEGEIVVPGLKLEQITPEGVVLSYKGYRFQRGIR' A
#
# COMPACT_ATOMS: atom_id res chain seq x y z
N PRO A 1 -2.06 13.59 -7.79
CA PRO A 1 -1.64 12.77 -6.61
C PRO A 1 -2.66 11.72 -6.17
N ALA A 2 -3.98 11.98 -6.28
CA ALA A 2 -5.04 11.16 -5.67
C ALA A 2 -5.51 9.90 -6.43
N ASN A 3 -4.99 9.60 -7.63
CA ASN A 3 -5.44 8.46 -8.46
C ASN A 3 -4.36 7.39 -8.66
N ARG A 4 -3.53 7.15 -7.65
CA ARG A 4 -2.59 6.01 -7.70
C ARG A 4 -3.32 4.77 -7.21
N LEU A 5 -3.28 3.72 -8.01
CA LEU A 5 -3.88 2.42 -7.74
C LEU A 5 -2.78 1.38 -7.75
N VAL A 6 -2.85 0.42 -6.84
CA VAL A 6 -1.96 -0.75 -6.85
C VAL A 6 -2.78 -2.03 -6.73
N GLY A 7 -2.41 -3.03 -7.53
CA GLY A 7 -2.92 -4.38 -7.40
C GLY A 7 -2.13 -5.15 -6.35
N ILE A 8 -2.77 -5.57 -5.26
CA ILE A 8 -2.19 -6.47 -4.25
C ILE A 8 -3.13 -7.67 -4.11
N ASN A 9 -2.62 -8.89 -4.36
CA ASN A 9 -3.40 -10.13 -4.23
C ASN A 9 -4.75 -10.08 -4.98
N SER A 10 -4.73 -9.62 -6.23
CA SER A 10 -5.93 -9.42 -7.09
C SER A 10 -6.93 -8.36 -6.61
N GLN A 11 -6.57 -7.57 -5.59
CA GLN A 11 -7.37 -6.44 -5.11
C GLN A 11 -6.73 -5.13 -5.58
N THR A 12 -7.55 -4.25 -6.14
CA THR A 12 -7.16 -2.88 -6.46
C THR A 12 -7.37 -2.02 -5.22
N LEU A 13 -6.30 -1.41 -4.73
CA LEU A 13 -6.32 -0.65 -3.49
C LEU A 13 -5.88 0.80 -3.69
N HIS A 14 -6.45 1.67 -2.86
CA HIS A 14 -6.11 3.09 -2.75
C HIS A 14 -5.26 3.37 -1.51
N GLU A 15 -4.54 4.50 -1.55
CA GLU A 15 -3.87 5.04 -0.36
C GLU A 15 -4.87 5.22 0.79
N GLY A 16 -4.51 4.75 1.96
CA GLY A 16 -5.35 4.75 3.16
C GLY A 16 -6.11 3.46 3.42
N GLU A 17 -6.25 2.57 2.44
CA GLU A 17 -7.06 1.35 2.58
C GLU A 17 -6.34 0.22 3.34
N ILE A 18 -7.15 -0.62 4.01
CA ILE A 18 -6.68 -1.81 4.70
C ILE A 18 -6.62 -2.96 3.70
N VAL A 19 -5.42 -3.53 3.51
CA VAL A 19 -5.18 -4.67 2.62
C VAL A 19 -5.71 -5.96 3.26
N VAL A 20 -5.37 -6.16 4.53
CA VAL A 20 -5.85 -7.24 5.42
C VAL A 20 -5.83 -6.71 6.86
N PRO A 21 -6.56 -7.30 7.83
CA PRO A 21 -6.58 -6.79 9.20
C PRO A 21 -5.19 -6.53 9.77
N GLY A 22 -4.94 -5.27 10.13
CA GLY A 22 -3.67 -4.80 10.68
C GLY A 22 -2.62 -4.38 9.65
N LEU A 23 -2.83 -4.62 8.34
CA LEU A 23 -1.97 -4.17 7.24
C LEU A 23 -2.68 -3.07 6.44
N LYS A 24 -2.12 -1.86 6.44
CA LYS A 24 -2.67 -0.71 5.71
C LYS A 24 -1.72 -0.25 4.62
N LEU A 25 -2.28 0.09 3.47
CA LEU A 25 -1.59 0.81 2.41
C LEU A 25 -1.56 2.29 2.77
N GLU A 26 -0.40 2.79 3.18
CA GLU A 26 -0.27 4.19 3.58
C GLU A 26 -0.11 5.12 2.39
N GLN A 27 0.72 4.72 1.42
CA GLN A 27 1.06 5.56 0.28
C GLN A 27 1.52 4.72 -0.91
N ILE A 28 1.24 5.21 -2.12
CA ILE A 28 1.75 4.69 -3.38
C ILE A 28 2.72 5.75 -3.95
N THR A 29 3.99 5.37 -4.03
CA THR A 29 5.07 6.22 -4.54
C THR A 29 5.49 5.76 -5.94
N PRO A 30 6.22 6.59 -6.71
CA PRO A 30 6.77 6.15 -8.00
C PRO A 30 7.68 4.91 -7.88
N GLU A 31 8.33 4.72 -6.74
CA GLU A 31 9.28 3.63 -6.48
C GLU A 31 8.60 2.37 -5.93
N GLY A 32 7.36 2.46 -5.46
CA GLY A 32 6.62 1.33 -4.93
C GLY A 32 5.48 1.70 -3.99
N VAL A 33 5.29 0.91 -2.93
CA VAL A 33 4.23 1.12 -1.94
C VAL A 33 4.78 1.18 -0.53
N VAL A 34 4.21 2.07 0.29
CA VAL A 34 4.47 2.16 1.72
C VAL A 34 3.31 1.51 2.46
N LEU A 35 3.63 0.50 3.26
CA LEU A 35 2.68 -0.27 4.04
C LEU A 35 2.97 -0.08 5.53
N SER A 36 1.93 -0.17 6.35
CA SER A 36 2.05 -0.22 7.80
C SER A 36 1.42 -1.51 8.34
N TYR A 37 2.12 -2.19 9.24
CA TYR A 37 1.66 -3.40 9.91
C TYR A 37 2.00 -3.39 11.39
N LYS A 38 1.00 -3.41 12.28
CA LYS A 38 1.19 -3.46 13.75
C LYS A 38 2.19 -2.43 14.29
N GLY A 39 2.18 -1.20 13.76
CA GLY A 39 3.09 -0.12 14.16
C GLY A 39 4.43 -0.09 13.42
N TYR A 40 4.73 -1.08 12.59
CA TYR A 40 5.91 -1.07 11.71
C TYR A 40 5.54 -0.49 10.35
N ARG A 41 6.42 0.36 9.80
CA ARG A 41 6.27 0.92 8.45
C ARG A 41 7.38 0.42 7.54
N PHE A 42 7.03 -0.05 6.35
CA PHE A 42 7.99 -0.57 5.40
C PHE A 42 7.60 -0.21 3.97
N GLN A 43 8.62 -0.07 3.12
CA GLN A 43 8.44 0.17 1.69
C GLN A 43 8.71 -1.11 0.92
N ARG A 44 7.82 -1.42 -0.02
CA ARG A 44 8.01 -2.51 -0.98
C ARG A 44 8.09 -1.92 -2.37
N GLY A 45 9.21 -2.14 -3.04
CA GLY A 45 9.37 -1.76 -4.45
C GLY A 45 8.45 -2.58 -5.35
N ILE A 46 7.94 -1.96 -6.40
CA ILE A 46 7.27 -2.66 -7.50
C ILE A 46 8.36 -2.94 -8.54
N ARG A 47 8.67 -4.21 -8.76
CA ARG A 47 9.52 -4.67 -9.88
C ARG A 47 8.64 -5.24 -10.97
#